data_AF-A0A0Q7XLZ1-F1
#
_entry.id   AF-A0A0Q7XLZ1-F1
#
_cell.length_a   1.000
_cell.length_b   1.000
_cell.length_c   1.000
_cell.angle_alpha   90.00
_cell.angle_beta   90.00
_cell.angle_gamma   90.00
#
_symmetry.space_group_name_H-M   'P 1'
#
loop_
_entity.id
_entity.type
_entity.pdbx_description
1 polymer ?
#
loop_
_entity_poly.entity_id
_entity_poly.type
_entity_poly.pdbx_seq_one_letter_code
_entity_poly.pdbx_strand_id
1 'polypeptide(L)'
;MISILDADGEMNMAAKALEITMLEELIGEPAATRKRPGRPKRQDRTGETDDERRARKSAEQAERRRQRKAKAEETASVIRDADTTRQALADVAMMLLQRGGPVADEIEAMLAQVFRHQIGAPMSIRGECVSRSLKPKYLRYPDMTREERMQRLRFALI
;
A
#
# COMPACT_ATOMS: atom_id res chain seq x y z
N MET A 1 -13.39 39.78 -22.02
CA MET A 1 -13.55 38.47 -22.69
C MET A 1 -13.66 37.42 -21.60
N ILE A 2 -14.87 37.15 -21.12
CA ILE A 2 -15.15 36.08 -20.16
C ILE A 2 -15.71 34.91 -20.98
N SER A 3 -15.07 33.77 -20.79
CA SER A 3 -15.13 32.56 -21.60
C SER A 3 -16.54 31.95 -21.64
N ILE A 4 -17.04 31.73 -22.85
CA ILE A 4 -18.33 31.08 -23.16
C ILE A 4 -18.28 29.55 -22.90
N LEU A 5 -17.14 29.01 -22.45
CA LEU A 5 -16.87 27.58 -22.38
C LEU A 5 -17.27 26.89 -21.06
N ASP A 6 -17.64 27.63 -20.01
CA ASP A 6 -18.01 27.04 -18.70
C ASP A 6 -19.52 26.72 -18.58
N ALA A 7 -20.36 27.35 -19.41
CA ALA A 7 -21.81 27.17 -19.36
C ALA A 7 -22.27 25.78 -19.85
N ASP A 8 -21.57 25.21 -20.84
CA ASP A 8 -21.94 23.92 -21.43
C ASP A 8 -21.66 22.73 -20.49
N GLY A 9 -20.66 22.85 -19.62
CA GLY A 9 -20.31 21.81 -18.63
C GLY A 9 -21.32 21.73 -17.48
N GLU A 10 -21.77 22.88 -16.97
CA GLU A 10 -22.77 22.95 -15.90
C GLU A 10 -24.15 22.48 -16.37
N MET A 11 -24.56 22.86 -17.58
CA MET A 11 -25.82 22.41 -18.20
C MET A 11 -25.86 20.88 -18.37
N ASN A 12 -24.72 20.26 -18.70
CA ASN A 12 -24.62 18.81 -18.93
C ASN A 12 -24.63 18.02 -17.61
N MET A 13 -24.12 18.61 -16.52
CA MET A 13 -24.19 18.03 -15.18
C MET A 13 -25.60 18.13 -14.60
N ALA A 14 -26.29 19.25 -14.81
CA ALA A 14 -27.68 19.45 -14.40
C ALA A 14 -28.63 18.50 -15.14
N ALA A 15 -28.43 18.27 -16.45
CA ALA A 15 -29.21 17.32 -17.24
C ALA A 15 -29.02 15.88 -16.74
N LYS A 16 -27.78 15.47 -16.45
CA LYS A 16 -27.49 14.14 -15.89
C LYS A 16 -28.07 13.96 -14.48
N ALA A 17 -28.03 15.01 -13.66
CA ALA A 17 -28.65 14.97 -12.34
C ALA A 17 -30.17 14.74 -12.44
N LEU A 18 -30.82 15.41 -13.39
CA LEU A 18 -32.26 15.28 -13.62
C LEU A 18 -32.63 13.89 -14.17
N GLU A 19 -31.81 13.33 -15.07
CA GLU A 19 -31.94 11.96 -15.57
C GLU A 19 -31.80 10.93 -14.44
N ILE A 20 -30.83 11.11 -13.53
CA ILE A 20 -30.65 10.27 -12.35
C ILE A 20 -31.87 10.36 -11.43
N THR A 21 -32.38 11.57 -11.16
CA THR A 21 -33.57 11.72 -10.30
C THR A 21 -34.82 11.10 -10.90
N MET A 22 -35.01 11.18 -12.22
CA MET A 22 -36.15 10.54 -12.89
C MET A 22 -36.02 9.02 -12.89
N LEU A 23 -34.81 8.48 -13.01
CA LEU A 23 -34.54 7.05 -12.88
C LEU A 23 -34.77 6.56 -11.44
N GLU A 24 -34.42 7.36 -10.44
CA GLU A 24 -34.68 7.07 -9.02
C GLU A 24 -36.19 7.06 -8.70
N GLU A 25 -36.99 7.92 -9.35
CA GLU A 25 -38.45 7.94 -9.18
C GLU A 25 -39.15 6.76 -9.88
N LEU A 26 -38.64 6.32 -11.04
CA LEU A 26 -39.16 5.16 -11.77
C LEU A 26 -38.83 3.81 -11.10
N ILE A 27 -37.70 3.76 -10.40
CA ILE A 27 -37.27 2.60 -9.61
C ILE A 27 -37.73 2.84 -8.16
N GLY A 28 -39.04 2.84 -7.93
CA GLY A 28 -39.69 3.22 -6.67
C GLY A 28 -39.31 2.44 -5.39
N GLU A 29 -38.25 1.64 -5.39
CA GLU A 29 -37.64 1.08 -4.17
C GLU A 29 -36.11 0.98 -4.34
N PRO A 30 -35.30 1.41 -3.37
CA PRO A 30 -33.86 1.17 -3.42
C PRO A 30 -33.65 -0.34 -3.48
N ALA A 31 -32.94 -0.81 -4.51
CA ALA A 31 -32.66 -2.21 -4.72
C ALA A 31 -32.10 -2.83 -3.44
N ALA A 32 -32.94 -3.54 -2.68
CA ALA A 32 -32.53 -4.26 -1.50
C ALA A 32 -31.36 -5.15 -1.93
N THR A 33 -30.21 -5.00 -1.29
CA THR A 33 -29.04 -5.83 -1.56
C THR A 33 -29.40 -7.26 -1.18
N ARG A 34 -29.97 -8.01 -2.14
CA ARG A 34 -30.34 -9.40 -1.96
C ARG A 34 -29.05 -10.15 -1.69
N LYS A 35 -28.75 -10.40 -0.41
CA LYS A 35 -27.69 -11.30 0.01
C LYS A 35 -27.97 -12.62 -0.69
N ARG A 36 -27.15 -12.97 -1.68
CA ARG A 36 -27.23 -14.28 -2.33
C ARG A 36 -27.22 -15.32 -1.20
N PRO A 37 -28.20 -16.24 -1.13
CA PRO A 37 -28.20 -17.26 -0.10
C PRO A 37 -26.86 -17.99 -0.18
N GLY A 38 -26.14 -17.99 0.94
CA GLY A 38 -24.83 -18.61 1.02
C GLY A 38 -24.93 -20.08 0.64
N ARG A 39 -23.90 -20.60 -0.03
CA ARG A 39 -23.83 -22.03 -0.38
C ARG A 39 -24.10 -22.86 0.90
N PRO A 40 -25.01 -23.85 0.87
CA PRO A 40 -25.29 -24.67 2.02
C PRO A 40 -23.99 -25.30 2.54
N LYS A 41 -23.84 -25.33 3.87
CA LYS A 41 -22.65 -25.88 4.55
C LYS A 41 -22.49 -27.31 4.06
N ARG A 42 -21.37 -27.61 3.37
CA ARG A 42 -21.10 -28.98 2.92
C ARG A 42 -21.06 -29.88 4.16
N GLN A 43 -21.92 -30.90 4.19
CA GLN A 43 -21.83 -31.94 5.18
C GLN A 43 -20.49 -32.66 5.00
N ASP A 44 -19.71 -32.75 6.07
CA ASP A 44 -18.45 -33.47 6.07
C ASP A 44 -18.74 -34.97 6.00
N ARG A 45 -18.18 -35.62 4.99
CA ARG A 45 -18.37 -37.07 4.73
C ARG A 45 -17.45 -37.96 5.58
N THR A 46 -16.60 -37.35 6.39
CA THR A 46 -15.60 -38.00 7.24
C THR A 46 -16.13 -38.41 8.61
N GLY A 47 -17.35 -38.01 8.99
CA GLY A 47 -17.94 -38.32 10.30
C GLY A 47 -17.30 -37.58 11.49
N GLU A 48 -16.39 -36.65 11.21
CA GLU A 48 -15.61 -35.90 12.19
C GLU A 48 -16.43 -34.75 12.79
N THR A 49 -16.34 -34.57 14.11
CA THR A 49 -17.01 -33.48 14.81
C THR A 49 -16.47 -32.12 14.38
N ASP A 50 -17.26 -31.05 14.53
CA ASP A 50 -16.83 -29.70 14.15
C ASP A 50 -15.61 -29.22 14.95
N ASP A 51 -15.40 -29.74 16.18
CA ASP A 51 -14.26 -29.41 17.04
C ASP A 51 -12.98 -30.16 16.63
N GLU A 52 -13.06 -31.45 16.33
CA GLU A 52 -11.94 -32.23 15.79
C GLU A 52 -11.43 -31.63 14.48
N ARG A 53 -12.33 -31.17 13.60
CA ARG A 53 -11.97 -30.50 12.36
C ARG A 53 -11.25 -29.18 12.60
N ARG A 54 -11.67 -28.39 13.60
CA ARG A 54 -11.00 -27.14 13.98
C ARG A 54 -9.61 -27.44 14.55
N ALA A 55 -9.50 -28.45 15.41
CA ALA A 55 -8.23 -28.89 15.98
C ALA A 55 -7.25 -29.39 14.91
N ARG A 56 -7.72 -30.20 13.95
CA ARG A 56 -6.88 -30.65 12.82
C ARG A 56 -6.42 -29.49 11.96
N LYS A 57 -7.32 -28.57 11.59
CA LYS A 57 -6.98 -27.38 10.79
C LYS A 57 -5.99 -26.46 11.51
N SER A 58 -6.15 -26.27 12.82
CA SER A 58 -5.22 -25.44 13.60
C SER A 58 -3.84 -26.11 13.70
N ALA A 59 -3.79 -27.43 13.87
CA ALA A 59 -2.56 -28.22 13.86
C ALA A 59 -1.86 -28.15 12.49
N GLU A 60 -2.58 -28.38 11.38
CA GLU A 60 -2.04 -28.24 10.01
C GLU A 60 -1.53 -26.82 9.75
N GLN A 61 -2.25 -25.80 10.23
CA GLN A 61 -1.82 -24.42 10.07
C GLN A 61 -0.57 -24.11 10.90
N ALA A 62 -0.47 -24.64 12.12
CA ALA A 62 0.71 -24.52 12.96
C ALA A 62 1.93 -25.21 12.31
N GLU A 63 1.74 -26.39 11.75
CA GLU A 63 2.79 -27.13 11.04
C GLU A 63 3.27 -26.37 9.80
N ARG A 64 2.35 -25.85 8.97
CA ARG A 64 2.71 -24.99 7.83
C ARG A 64 3.49 -23.75 8.25
N ARG A 65 3.15 -23.14 9.40
CA ARG A 65 3.91 -22.00 9.95
C ARG A 65 5.32 -22.41 10.38
N ARG A 66 5.48 -23.57 11.03
CA ARG A 66 6.80 -24.11 11.41
C ARG A 66 7.67 -24.41 10.18
N GLN A 67 7.11 -25.06 9.17
CA GLN A 67 7.83 -25.35 7.92
C GLN A 67 8.27 -24.07 7.20
N ARG A 68 7.43 -23.03 7.17
CA ARG A 68 7.81 -21.72 6.60
C ARG A 68 8.93 -21.04 7.39
N LYS A 69 8.91 -21.16 8.72
CA LYS A 69 9.97 -20.62 9.57
C LYS A 69 11.31 -21.32 9.32
N ALA A 70 11.30 -22.65 9.26
CA ALA A 70 12.50 -23.42 8.95
C ALA A 70 13.10 -23.07 7.57
N LYS A 71 12.26 -22.94 6.53
CA LYS A 71 12.72 -22.52 5.19
C LYS A 71 13.26 -21.10 5.15
N ALA A 72 12.69 -20.20 5.95
CA ALA A 72 13.15 -18.82 6.06
C ALA A 72 14.54 -18.73 6.70
N GLU A 73 14.80 -19.53 7.74
CA GLU A 73 16.11 -19.66 8.37
C GLU A 73 17.16 -20.21 7.39
N GLU A 74 16.80 -21.19 6.55
CA GLU A 74 17.70 -21.80 5.56
C GLU A 74 18.05 -20.85 4.40
N THR A 75 17.07 -20.08 3.91
CA THR A 75 17.28 -19.16 2.77
C THR A 75 17.71 -17.76 3.19
N ALA A 76 17.94 -17.51 4.48
CA ALA A 76 18.12 -16.17 5.07
C ALA A 76 17.02 -15.18 4.62
N SER A 77 15.83 -15.70 4.35
CA SER A 77 14.67 -14.93 3.87
C SER A 77 13.81 -14.49 5.05
N VAL A 78 13.18 -13.33 4.94
CA VAL A 78 12.31 -12.81 5.99
C VAL A 78 10.92 -13.41 5.84
N ILE A 79 10.36 -13.96 6.93
CA ILE A 79 8.99 -14.47 6.94
C ILE A 79 8.03 -13.29 6.75
N ARG A 80 7.11 -13.42 5.79
CA ARG A 80 6.08 -12.41 5.53
C ARG A 80 5.08 -12.32 6.69
N ASP A 81 5.23 -11.28 7.49
CA ASP A 81 4.30 -10.78 8.49
C ASP A 81 3.98 -9.28 8.26
N ALA A 82 2.95 -8.74 8.91
CA ALA A 82 2.53 -7.35 8.77
C ALA A 82 3.67 -6.36 9.03
N ASP A 83 4.45 -6.56 10.09
CA ASP A 83 5.60 -5.70 10.43
C ASP A 83 6.70 -5.78 9.38
N THR A 84 7.09 -7.01 9.00
CA THR A 84 8.12 -7.22 7.99
C THR A 84 7.72 -6.65 6.62
N THR A 85 6.42 -6.69 6.30
CA THR A 85 5.88 -6.14 5.06
C THR A 85 5.91 -4.63 5.08
N ARG A 86 5.47 -3.98 6.17
CA ARG A 86 5.56 -2.52 6.34
C ARG A 86 7.00 -2.04 6.22
N GLN A 87 7.92 -2.73 6.87
CA GLN A 87 9.33 -2.38 6.84
C GLN A 87 9.94 -2.59 5.45
N ALA A 88 9.61 -3.67 4.75
CA ALA A 88 10.05 -3.87 3.37
C ALA A 88 9.50 -2.79 2.42
N LEU A 89 8.24 -2.37 2.59
CA LEU A 89 7.66 -1.26 1.84
C LEU A 89 8.34 0.08 2.16
N ALA A 90 8.69 0.32 3.43
CA ALA A 90 9.45 1.50 3.83
C ALA A 90 10.83 1.52 3.15
N ASP A 91 11.53 0.38 3.12
CA ASP A 91 12.82 0.26 2.43
C ASP A 91 12.69 0.56 0.92
N VAL A 92 11.60 0.10 0.27
CA VAL A 92 11.31 0.42 -1.14
C VAL A 92 11.06 1.92 -1.32
N ALA A 93 10.26 2.54 -0.45
CA ALA A 93 10.00 3.97 -0.51
C ALA A 93 11.28 4.80 -0.37
N MET A 94 12.20 4.38 0.51
CA MET A 94 13.52 5.01 0.65
C MET A 94 14.34 4.93 -0.65
N MET A 95 14.30 3.80 -1.37
CA MET A 95 14.98 3.67 -2.66
C MET A 95 14.36 4.55 -3.74
N LEU A 96 13.03 4.68 -3.76
CA LEU A 96 12.33 5.56 -4.70
C LEU A 96 12.66 7.03 -4.42
N LEU A 97 12.67 7.44 -3.15
CA LEU A 97 13.08 8.79 -2.73
C LEU A 97 14.54 9.08 -3.11
N GLN A 98 15.44 8.10 -2.96
CA GLN A 98 16.83 8.24 -3.37
C GLN A 98 16.95 8.46 -4.89
N ARG A 99 16.17 7.72 -5.70
CA ARG A 99 16.20 7.82 -7.17
C ARG A 99 15.61 9.12 -7.69
N GLY A 100 14.66 9.70 -6.95
CA GLY A 100 13.92 10.89 -7.38
C GLY A 100 12.91 10.61 -8.51
N GLY A 101 12.34 11.67 -9.05
CA GLY A 101 11.31 11.62 -10.10
C GLY A 101 9.88 11.76 -9.56
N PRO A 102 8.85 11.63 -10.42
CA PRO A 102 7.48 11.98 -10.06
C PRO A 102 6.93 11.16 -8.88
N VAL A 103 7.31 9.88 -8.79
CA VAL A 103 6.92 9.00 -7.68
C VAL A 103 7.56 9.43 -6.36
N ALA A 104 8.78 10.00 -6.39
CA ALA A 104 9.41 10.51 -5.18
C ALA A 104 8.69 11.75 -4.66
N ASP A 105 8.25 12.62 -5.56
CA ASP A 105 7.48 13.83 -5.21
C ASP A 105 6.10 13.47 -4.64
N GLU A 106 5.44 12.41 -5.16
CA GLU A 106 4.23 11.84 -4.56
C GLU A 106 4.48 11.32 -3.13
N ILE A 107 5.58 10.61 -2.91
CA ILE A 107 5.97 10.14 -1.58
C ILE A 107 6.21 11.31 -0.63
N GLU A 108 6.92 12.35 -1.06
CA GLU A 108 7.11 13.57 -0.27
C GLU A 108 5.78 14.25 0.10
N ALA A 109 4.85 14.35 -0.85
CA ALA A 109 3.54 14.92 -0.59
C ALA A 109 2.77 14.10 0.46
N MET A 110 2.85 12.77 0.41
CA MET A 110 2.28 11.90 1.46
C MET A 110 2.98 12.11 2.81
N LEU A 111 4.31 12.23 2.82
CA LEU A 111 5.07 12.53 4.06
C LEU A 111 4.69 13.88 4.64
N ALA A 112 4.42 14.90 3.82
CA ALA A 112 3.96 16.21 4.27
C ALA A 112 2.60 16.13 4.99
N GLN A 113 1.72 15.21 4.56
CA GLN A 113 0.43 14.98 5.23
C GLN A 113 0.58 14.26 6.57
N VAL A 114 1.62 13.45 6.75
CA VAL A 114 1.92 12.75 8.01
C VAL A 114 2.65 13.67 8.99
N PHE A 115 3.65 14.41 8.51
CA PHE A 115 4.51 15.28 9.29
C PHE A 115 4.08 16.76 9.23
N ARG A 116 2.77 17.04 9.32
CA ARG A 116 2.21 18.40 9.17
C ARG A 116 2.78 19.42 10.16
N HIS A 117 3.22 18.97 11.34
CA HIS A 117 3.77 19.83 12.38
C HIS A 117 5.28 20.06 12.26
N GLN A 118 5.98 19.31 11.41
CA GLN A 118 7.43 19.40 11.22
C GLN A 118 7.72 19.92 9.81
N ILE A 119 7.68 21.25 9.70
CA ILE A 119 7.99 21.95 8.44
C ILE A 119 9.41 21.59 8.01
N GLY A 120 9.55 21.00 6.82
CA GLY A 120 10.84 20.56 6.28
C GLY A 120 11.17 19.08 6.50
N ALA A 121 10.42 18.34 7.33
CA ALA A 121 10.66 16.91 7.53
C ALA A 121 10.67 16.10 6.21
N PRO A 122 9.73 16.29 5.26
CA PRO A 122 9.78 15.58 3.98
C PRO A 122 11.08 15.83 3.20
N MET A 123 11.56 17.08 3.15
CA MET A 123 12.82 17.43 2.47
C MET A 123 14.03 16.83 3.19
N SER A 124 14.06 16.88 4.53
CA SER A 124 15.14 16.27 5.32
C SER A 124 15.18 14.75 5.12
N ILE A 125 14.03 14.07 5.14
CA ILE A 125 13.93 12.62 4.91
C ILE A 125 14.45 12.26 3.52
N ARG A 126 14.12 13.02 2.47
CA ARG A 126 14.70 12.80 1.14
C ARG A 126 16.21 13.01 1.16
N GLY A 127 16.69 14.09 1.78
CA GLY A 127 18.12 14.36 1.92
C GLY A 127 18.87 13.21 2.61
N GLU A 128 18.27 12.61 3.63
CA GLU A 128 18.79 11.43 4.33
C GLU A 128 18.81 10.17 3.46
N CYS A 129 17.78 9.98 2.61
CA CYS A 129 17.75 8.88 1.64
C CYS A 129 18.84 9.05 0.56
N VAL A 130 18.98 10.26 0.00
CA VAL A 130 19.98 10.59 -1.02
C VAL A 130 21.40 10.47 -0.47
N SER A 131 21.65 11.02 0.71
CA SER A 131 22.94 10.89 1.41
C SER A 131 23.19 9.48 1.97
N ARG A 132 22.18 8.60 1.92
CA ARG A 132 22.21 7.23 2.46
C ARG A 132 22.58 7.18 3.95
N SER A 133 22.21 8.22 4.71
CA SER A 133 22.31 8.22 6.17
C SER A 133 21.21 7.35 6.78
N LEU A 134 20.01 7.39 6.19
CA LEU A 134 18.91 6.48 6.53
C LEU A 134 19.10 5.15 5.79
N LYS A 135 19.35 4.07 6.55
CA LYS A 135 19.68 2.74 6.00
C LYS A 135 18.47 1.81 5.99
N PRO A 136 18.09 1.24 4.81
CA PRO A 136 17.06 0.22 4.74
C PRO A 136 17.48 -1.05 5.49
N LYS A 137 16.51 -1.79 6.02
CA LYS A 137 16.76 -2.95 6.89
C LYS A 137 16.93 -4.25 6.13
N TYR A 138 16.07 -4.48 5.14
CA TYR A 138 16.00 -5.70 4.33
C TYR A 138 16.57 -5.51 2.93
N LEU A 139 16.44 -4.30 2.38
CA LEU A 139 17.03 -3.96 1.07
C LEU A 139 18.39 -3.27 1.24
N ARG A 140 19.15 -3.21 0.15
CA ARG A 140 20.39 -2.45 0.08
C ARG A 140 20.29 -1.42 -1.02
N TYR A 141 20.81 -0.23 -0.78
CA TYR A 141 20.98 0.74 -1.83
C TYR A 141 21.92 0.20 -2.92
N PRO A 142 21.68 0.53 -4.20
CA PRO A 142 22.60 0.17 -5.27
C PRO A 142 23.98 0.80 -5.03
N ASP A 143 25.06 0.17 -5.48
CA ASP A 143 26.41 0.70 -5.27
C ASP A 143 26.53 2.14 -5.81
N MET A 144 27.18 3.03 -5.06
CA MET A 144 27.41 4.39 -5.54
C MET A 144 28.31 4.38 -6.75
N THR A 145 27.90 5.13 -7.77
CA THR A 145 28.76 5.53 -8.87
C THR A 145 29.91 6.40 -8.34
N ARG A 146 31.01 6.49 -9.10
CA ARG A 146 32.16 7.32 -8.72
C ARG A 146 31.75 8.78 -8.52
N GLU A 147 30.84 9.28 -9.33
CA GLU A 147 30.33 10.66 -9.28
C GLU A 147 29.54 10.93 -8.01
N GLU A 148 28.63 10.03 -7.63
CA GLU A 148 27.88 10.11 -6.37
C GLU A 148 28.81 10.10 -5.15
N ARG A 149 29.87 9.28 -5.17
CA ARG A 149 30.87 9.28 -4.09
C ARG A 149 31.58 10.62 -3.98
N MET A 150 31.94 11.23 -5.12
CA MET A 150 32.59 12.54 -5.15
C MET A 150 31.64 13.65 -4.69
N GLN A 151 30.37 13.60 -5.09
CA GLN A 151 29.35 14.54 -4.61
C GLN A 151 29.14 14.42 -3.10
N ARG A 152 29.06 13.20 -2.57
CA ARG A 152 28.97 12.95 -1.12
C ARG A 152 30.18 13.52 -0.36
N LEU A 153 31.40 13.33 -0.88
CA LEU A 153 32.60 13.90 -0.27
C LEU A 153 32.58 15.43 -0.27
N ARG A 154 32.07 16.05 -1.35
CA ARG A 154 31.89 17.52 -1.41
C ARG A 154 30.89 18.02 -0.38
N PHE A 155 29.75 17.34 -0.21
CA PHE A 155 28.76 17.70 0.82
C PHE A 155 29.24 17.43 2.26
N ALA A 156 30.22 16.55 2.47
CA ALA A 156 30.78 16.26 3.79
C ALA A 156 31.93 17.21 4.22
N LEU A 157 32.42 18.03 3.29
CA LEU A 157 33.52 18.99 3.50
C LEU A 157 33.03 20.45 3.68
N ILE A 158 31.72 20.66 3.67
CA ILE A 158 31.03 21.94 3.92
C ILE A 158 30.32 21.81 5.26
#